data_AF-A0A286ICG6-F1
#
_entry.id   AF-A0A286ICG6-F1
#
_cell.length_a   1.000
_cell.length_b   1.000
_cell.length_c   1.000
_cell.angle_alpha   90.00
_cell.angle_beta   90.00
_cell.angle_gamma   90.00
#
_symmetry.space_group_name_H-M   'P 1'
#
loop_
_entity.id
_entity.type
_entity.pdbx_description
1 polymer ?
#
loop_
_entity_poly.entity_id
_entity_poly.type
_entity_poly.pdbx_seq_one_letter_code
_entity_poly.pdbx_strand_id
1 'polypeptide(L)'
;MSKYPENLVLYATTGIIFAVGVGTYSALAPIADLLESADTGLSSIDRSLATIAMAISPVDKNRSPYQNRLKDGCYQVFGPAILDRPGCYTVQEDITFEKDTEYLVYIKASDVTVDLNGKTVSGTGQSSVQSGIYIESGDNVKIKNGTVKGFMFGIRGEEGIDGEPLGSVIVENVRVADASLIGIKVVSSKVSLRGTVVTSSDGPEPKKYDYLFDYLIEADECHLKPAGNAPLLDAATPDPRVRLPADCVIDG
;
A
#
# COMPACT_ATOMS: atom_id res chain seq x y z
N MET A 1 -61.21 38.37 -20.39
CA MET A 1 -60.06 38.15 -19.49
C MET A 1 -60.16 36.72 -18.99
N SER A 2 -59.66 35.75 -19.76
CA SER A 2 -58.33 35.12 -19.70
C SER A 2 -58.39 33.79 -18.94
N LYS A 3 -58.63 32.71 -19.70
CA LYS A 3 -58.46 31.30 -19.29
C LYS A 3 -57.00 30.93 -19.49
N TYR A 4 -56.34 30.40 -18.46
CA TYR A 4 -55.10 29.61 -18.61
C TYR A 4 -55.45 28.13 -18.42
N PRO A 5 -54.94 27.20 -19.25
CA PRO A 5 -55.07 25.78 -18.97
C PRO A 5 -53.93 25.33 -18.05
N GLU A 6 -54.31 24.67 -16.96
CA GLU A 6 -53.45 23.79 -16.17
C GLU A 6 -53.02 22.61 -17.06
N ASN A 7 -51.73 22.28 -17.06
CA ASN A 7 -51.14 20.93 -17.19
C ASN A 7 -49.64 21.07 -17.48
N LEU A 8 -48.86 21.31 -16.43
CA LEU A 8 -47.40 21.19 -16.47
C LEU A 8 -47.03 19.98 -15.61
N VAL A 9 -46.47 18.95 -16.23
CA VAL A 9 -45.94 17.78 -15.51
C VAL A 9 -44.42 17.89 -15.51
N LEU A 10 -43.84 17.97 -14.31
CA LEU A 10 -42.40 18.04 -14.08
C LEU A 10 -41.90 16.67 -13.64
N TYR A 11 -40.91 16.12 -14.36
CA TYR A 11 -40.13 14.97 -13.90
C TYR A 11 -38.75 15.47 -13.49
N ALA A 12 -38.31 15.08 -12.30
CA ALA A 12 -37.00 15.44 -11.76
C ALA A 12 -36.22 14.17 -11.40
N THR A 13 -35.18 13.89 -12.18
CA THR A 13 -34.06 13.05 -11.74
C THR A 13 -32.78 13.78 -12.10
N THR A 14 -31.95 14.03 -11.08
CA THR A 14 -30.57 14.55 -11.18
C THR A 14 -30.37 15.74 -12.13
N GLY A 15 -30.88 16.91 -11.74
CA GLY A 15 -30.21 18.19 -12.02
C GLY A 15 -30.36 18.83 -13.42
N ILE A 16 -31.18 18.31 -14.33
CA ILE A 16 -31.48 19.00 -15.60
C ILE A 16 -33.00 19.09 -15.77
N ILE A 17 -33.52 20.32 -15.86
CA ILE A 17 -34.95 20.61 -16.06
C ILE A 17 -35.20 20.81 -17.56
N PHE A 18 -35.95 19.91 -18.18
CA PHE A 18 -36.50 20.12 -19.53
C PHE A 18 -37.97 20.51 -19.43
N ALA A 19 -38.35 21.65 -20.01
CA ALA A 19 -39.74 22.06 -20.16
C ALA A 19 -40.22 21.67 -21.56
N VAL A 20 -41.17 20.72 -21.65
CA VAL A 20 -41.77 20.32 -22.92
C VAL A 20 -43.22 20.79 -22.95
N GLY A 21 -43.52 21.77 -23.81
CA GLY A 21 -44.87 22.24 -24.03
C GLY A 21 -45.66 21.25 -24.88
N VAL A 22 -46.73 20.66 -24.32
CA VAL A 22 -47.64 19.77 -25.05
C VAL A 22 -48.57 20.58 -25.96
N GLY A 23 -48.11 20.81 -27.20
CA GLY A 23 -48.97 21.16 -28.33
C GLY A 23 -49.43 19.89 -29.04
N THR A 24 -50.73 19.78 -29.33
CA THR A 24 -51.32 18.65 -30.05
C THR A 24 -50.81 18.62 -31.49
N TYR A 25 -49.73 17.88 -31.75
CA TYR A 25 -49.24 17.58 -33.09
C TYR A 25 -49.05 16.07 -33.25
N SER A 26 -49.76 15.51 -34.23
CA SER A 26 -49.78 14.09 -34.63
C SER A 26 -48.55 13.65 -35.42
N ALA A 27 -47.35 14.11 -35.03
CA ALA A 27 -46.08 13.82 -35.73
C ALA A 27 -44.92 13.55 -34.76
N LEU A 28 -45.16 12.77 -33.68
CA LEU A 28 -44.19 12.57 -32.59
C LEU A 28 -43.46 11.20 -32.60
N ALA A 29 -43.72 10.34 -33.59
CA ALA A 29 -43.08 9.01 -33.62
C ALA A 29 -41.52 9.03 -33.64
N PRO A 30 -40.83 9.91 -34.38
CA PRO A 30 -39.36 9.83 -34.45
C PRO A 30 -38.62 10.49 -33.27
N ILE A 31 -39.31 11.16 -32.33
CA ILE A 31 -38.69 11.79 -31.15
C ILE A 31 -38.65 10.81 -29.96
N ALA A 32 -39.59 9.86 -29.91
CA ALA A 32 -39.61 8.82 -28.86
C ALA A 32 -38.36 7.92 -28.94
N ASP A 33 -37.95 7.50 -30.14
CA ASP A 33 -36.76 6.66 -30.34
C ASP A 33 -35.45 7.37 -29.91
N LEU A 34 -35.38 8.69 -30.08
CA LEU A 34 -34.21 9.48 -29.66
C LEU A 34 -34.10 9.56 -28.13
N LEU A 35 -35.23 9.67 -27.42
CA LEU A 35 -35.26 9.67 -25.95
C LEU A 35 -34.91 8.30 -25.36
N GLU A 36 -35.35 7.21 -25.98
CA GLU A 36 -35.06 5.85 -25.53
C GLU A 36 -33.56 5.47 -25.73
N SER A 37 -32.94 6.01 -26.78
CA SER A 37 -31.49 5.87 -27.01
C SER A 37 -30.63 6.64 -25.99
N ALA A 38 -31.13 7.77 -25.47
CA ALA A 38 -30.42 8.57 -24.47
C ALA A 38 -30.47 7.90 -23.09
N ASP A 39 -31.61 7.32 -22.73
CA ASP A 39 -31.83 6.65 -21.43
C ASP A 39 -30.99 5.36 -21.31
N THR A 40 -30.88 4.60 -22.41
CA THR A 40 -29.99 3.43 -22.47
C THR A 40 -28.51 3.80 -22.32
N GLY A 41 -28.07 4.91 -22.94
CA GLY A 41 -26.72 5.47 -22.77
C GLY A 41 -26.42 5.90 -21.34
N LEU A 42 -27.34 6.62 -20.69
CA LEU A 42 -27.23 7.03 -19.28
C LEU A 42 -27.18 5.83 -18.33
N SER A 43 -27.98 4.78 -18.57
CA SER A 43 -27.95 3.55 -17.75
C SER A 43 -26.62 2.79 -17.84
N SER A 44 -25.88 2.94 -18.95
CA SER A 44 -24.56 2.32 -19.14
C SER A 44 -23.47 3.09 -18.39
N ILE A 45 -23.60 4.41 -18.30
CA ILE A 45 -22.70 5.28 -17.54
C ILE A 45 -22.93 5.10 -16.04
N ASP A 46 -24.19 5.02 -15.58
CA ASP A 46 -24.50 4.75 -14.17
C ASP A 46 -24.05 3.35 -13.72
N ARG A 47 -24.16 2.33 -14.57
CA ARG A 47 -23.59 1.00 -14.26
C ARG A 47 -22.07 1.01 -14.21
N SER A 48 -21.43 1.81 -15.06
CA SER A 48 -19.97 1.98 -15.04
C SER A 48 -19.52 2.74 -13.78
N LEU A 49 -20.25 3.78 -13.37
CA LEU A 49 -19.98 4.55 -12.15
C LEU A 49 -20.29 3.74 -10.89
N ALA A 50 -21.32 2.92 -10.86
CA ALA A 50 -21.58 1.99 -9.75
C ALA A 50 -20.49 0.92 -9.66
N THR A 51 -19.94 0.46 -10.79
CA THR A 51 -18.80 -0.46 -10.82
C THR A 51 -17.51 0.20 -10.30
N ILE A 52 -17.28 1.48 -10.63
CA ILE A 52 -16.15 2.28 -10.14
C ILE A 52 -16.32 2.62 -8.64
N ALA A 53 -17.52 3.01 -8.21
CA ALA A 53 -17.83 3.33 -6.82
C ALA A 53 -17.78 2.09 -5.91
N MET A 54 -18.16 0.91 -6.42
CA MET A 54 -18.04 -0.35 -5.69
C MET A 54 -16.61 -0.88 -5.61
N ALA A 55 -15.65 -0.37 -6.40
CA ALA A 55 -14.25 -0.75 -6.29
C ALA A 55 -13.56 -0.05 -5.10
N ILE A 56 -14.18 0.96 -4.51
CA ILE A 56 -13.63 1.75 -3.42
C ILE A 56 -14.67 1.76 -2.30
N SER A 57 -14.74 0.69 -1.50
CA SER A 57 -15.49 0.75 -0.24
C SER A 57 -14.97 1.98 0.52
N PRO A 58 -15.83 2.98 0.83
CA PRO A 58 -15.37 4.20 1.47
C PRO A 58 -14.64 3.87 2.76
N VAL A 59 -13.41 4.36 2.88
CA VAL A 59 -12.55 4.11 4.04
C VAL A 59 -13.20 4.78 5.26
N ASP A 60 -13.71 3.98 6.18
CA ASP A 60 -14.15 4.46 7.48
C ASP A 60 -12.91 4.75 8.34
N LYS A 61 -12.42 6.00 8.28
CA LYS A 61 -11.26 6.48 9.04
C LYS A 61 -11.50 6.56 10.56
N ASN A 62 -12.74 6.33 11.02
CA ASN A 62 -13.06 6.30 12.45
C ASN A 62 -12.86 4.90 13.07
N ARG A 63 -12.62 3.87 12.25
CA ARG A 63 -12.27 2.52 12.74
C ARG A 63 -10.76 2.39 12.90
N SER A 64 -10.36 1.40 13.71
CA SER A 64 -8.95 1.04 13.82
C SER A 64 -8.39 0.73 12.41
N PRO A 65 -7.17 1.19 12.08
CA PRO A 65 -6.63 1.25 10.72
C PRO A 65 -6.35 -0.09 10.05
N TYR A 66 -6.93 -1.18 10.54
CA TYR A 66 -6.85 -2.54 10.01
C TYR A 66 -8.13 -3.37 10.29
N GLN A 67 -9.27 -2.72 10.53
CA GLN A 67 -10.57 -3.41 10.76
C GLN A 67 -11.47 -3.47 9.52
N ASN A 68 -11.22 -2.62 8.52
CA ASN A 68 -12.02 -2.60 7.30
C ASN A 68 -11.57 -3.73 6.36
N ARG A 69 -12.45 -4.69 6.08
CA ARG A 69 -12.17 -5.74 5.10
C ARG A 69 -12.42 -5.24 3.67
N LEU A 70 -11.50 -5.57 2.79
CA LEU A 70 -11.60 -5.49 1.34
C LEU A 70 -12.43 -6.64 0.79
N LYS A 71 -12.82 -6.53 -0.48
CA LYS A 71 -13.60 -7.56 -1.19
C LYS A 71 -12.84 -8.88 -1.37
N ASP A 72 -11.51 -8.82 -1.43
CA ASP A 72 -10.63 -9.99 -1.49
C ASP A 72 -10.42 -10.67 -0.13
N GLY A 73 -10.99 -10.11 0.95
CA GLY A 73 -10.87 -10.62 2.31
C GLY A 73 -9.72 -10.05 3.12
N CYS A 74 -8.85 -9.23 2.52
CA CYS A 74 -7.74 -8.57 3.22
C CYS A 74 -8.21 -7.36 4.03
N TYR A 75 -7.41 -6.94 5.01
CA TYR A 75 -7.69 -5.77 5.83
C TYR A 75 -7.02 -4.53 5.26
N GLN A 76 -7.75 -3.43 5.14
CA GLN A 76 -7.21 -2.15 4.68
C GLN A 76 -6.26 -1.56 5.73
N VAL A 77 -5.12 -1.06 5.28
CA VAL A 77 -4.19 -0.27 6.09
C VAL A 77 -4.11 1.16 5.53
N PHE A 78 -4.39 2.15 6.38
CA PHE A 78 -4.36 3.58 6.03
C PHE A 78 -3.60 4.44 7.04
N GLY A 79 -2.90 3.82 7.98
CA GLY A 79 -2.14 4.49 9.03
C GLY A 79 -1.36 3.48 9.87
N PRO A 80 -0.76 3.92 11.00
CA PRO A 80 -0.03 3.04 11.89
C PRO A 80 -0.91 1.89 12.40
N ALA A 81 -0.41 0.66 12.31
CA ALA A 81 -1.17 -0.56 12.58
C ALA A 81 -0.34 -1.58 13.38
N ILE A 82 -0.99 -2.19 14.37
CA ILE A 82 -0.46 -3.36 15.09
C ILE A 82 -1.16 -4.58 14.51
N LEU A 83 -0.40 -5.47 13.90
CA LEU A 83 -0.88 -6.70 13.27
C LEU A 83 -0.62 -7.87 14.22
N ASP A 84 -1.57 -8.09 15.12
CA ASP A 84 -1.52 -9.09 16.19
C ASP A 84 -2.30 -10.37 15.85
N ARG A 85 -2.76 -10.50 14.60
CA ARG A 85 -3.51 -11.66 14.11
C ARG A 85 -3.01 -12.08 12.73
N PRO A 86 -3.05 -13.38 12.40
CA PRO A 86 -2.83 -13.87 11.05
C PRO A 86 -3.77 -13.22 10.03
N GLY A 87 -3.28 -13.04 8.81
CA GLY A 87 -4.11 -12.54 7.70
C GLY A 87 -3.34 -11.74 6.66
N CYS A 88 -4.08 -11.21 5.69
CA CYS A 88 -3.54 -10.29 4.69
C CYS A 88 -4.01 -8.86 4.97
N TYR A 89 -3.09 -7.92 4.74
CA TYR A 89 -3.22 -6.51 5.04
C TYR A 89 -2.73 -5.71 3.83
N THR A 90 -3.49 -4.72 3.38
CA THR A 90 -3.23 -4.02 2.12
C THR A 90 -3.26 -2.52 2.34
N VAL A 91 -2.15 -1.84 2.06
CA VAL A 91 -2.06 -0.38 2.11
C VAL A 91 -2.91 0.23 0.99
N GLN A 92 -3.78 1.17 1.35
CA GLN A 92 -4.75 1.74 0.40
C GLN A 92 -4.31 3.07 -0.21
N GLU A 93 -3.52 3.85 0.52
CA GLU A 93 -3.04 5.17 0.11
C GLU A 93 -1.57 5.35 0.50
N ASP A 94 -0.91 6.35 -0.08
CA ASP A 94 0.42 6.72 0.41
C ASP A 94 0.29 7.27 1.83
N ILE A 95 1.15 6.82 2.73
CA ILE A 95 1.11 7.19 4.15
C ILE A 95 2.37 7.98 4.48
N THR A 96 2.22 9.16 5.06
CA THR A 96 3.35 9.98 5.53
C THR A 96 3.21 10.22 7.03
N PHE A 97 4.27 9.93 7.77
CA PHE A 97 4.35 10.18 9.20
C PHE A 97 5.04 11.50 9.47
N GLU A 98 4.38 12.31 10.28
CA GLU A 98 4.93 13.59 10.75
C GLU A 98 5.52 13.49 12.16
N LYS A 99 5.37 12.35 12.83
CA LYS A 99 5.77 12.14 14.23
C LYS A 99 6.68 10.93 14.36
N ASP A 100 7.68 11.06 15.24
CA ASP A 100 8.73 10.07 15.48
C ASP A 100 8.38 9.03 16.57
N THR A 101 7.11 8.84 16.92
CA THR A 101 6.69 8.02 18.07
C THR A 101 5.95 6.73 17.73
N GLU A 102 5.62 6.44 16.47
CA GLU A 102 4.89 5.22 16.07
C GLU A 102 5.50 4.47 14.88
N TYR A 103 5.62 3.14 14.97
CA TYR A 103 5.89 2.30 13.80
C TYR A 103 4.71 2.38 12.82
N LEU A 104 4.95 2.35 11.50
CA LEU A 104 3.82 2.23 10.56
C LEU A 104 3.18 0.85 10.68
N VAL A 105 3.95 -0.22 10.51
CA VAL A 105 3.42 -1.57 10.68
C VAL A 105 4.23 -2.27 11.75
N TYR A 106 3.57 -2.69 12.81
CA TYR A 106 4.14 -3.47 13.88
C TYR A 106 3.51 -4.87 13.88
N ILE A 107 4.26 -5.86 13.46
CA ILE A 107 3.81 -7.25 13.28
C ILE A 107 4.20 -8.06 14.52
N LYS A 108 3.20 -8.75 15.09
CA LYS A 108 3.33 -9.57 16.30
C LYS A 108 2.75 -10.99 16.12
N ALA A 109 2.42 -11.36 14.90
CA ALA A 109 1.73 -12.61 14.60
C ALA A 109 2.37 -13.32 13.40
N SER A 110 2.23 -14.64 13.38
CA SER A 110 2.56 -15.48 12.24
C SER A 110 1.53 -15.35 11.12
N ASP A 111 1.90 -15.83 9.93
CA ASP A 111 1.03 -15.90 8.74
C ASP A 111 0.44 -14.54 8.36
N VAL A 112 1.28 -13.50 8.46
CA VAL A 112 0.94 -12.13 8.11
C VAL A 112 1.48 -11.80 6.74
N THR A 113 0.62 -11.33 5.84
CA THR A 113 1.03 -10.73 4.56
C THR A 113 0.68 -9.26 4.55
N VAL A 114 1.68 -8.40 4.43
CA VAL A 114 1.54 -6.95 4.20
C VAL A 114 1.82 -6.67 2.73
N ASP A 115 0.79 -6.29 1.99
CA ASP A 115 0.89 -5.80 0.62
C ASP A 115 0.85 -4.27 0.63
N LEU A 116 1.95 -3.64 0.26
CA LEU A 116 2.03 -2.19 0.13
C LEU A 116 1.28 -1.68 -1.11
N ASN A 117 0.82 -2.57 -2.01
CA ASN A 117 -0.07 -2.27 -3.13
C ASN A 117 0.42 -1.13 -4.04
N GLY A 118 1.72 -1.09 -4.30
CA GLY A 118 2.41 -0.06 -5.06
C GLY A 118 2.50 1.31 -4.35
N LYS A 119 2.04 1.41 -3.10
CA LYS A 119 2.03 2.65 -2.32
C LYS A 119 3.38 2.91 -1.67
N THR A 120 3.56 4.18 -1.32
CA THR A 120 4.72 4.67 -0.58
C THR A 120 4.31 4.93 0.86
N VAL A 121 5.11 4.40 1.78
CA VAL A 121 5.01 4.72 3.20
C VAL A 121 6.29 5.45 3.63
N SER A 122 6.11 6.64 4.19
CA SER A 122 7.20 7.60 4.43
C SER A 122 7.25 8.00 5.90
N GLY A 123 8.44 7.93 6.50
CA GLY A 123 8.74 8.52 7.80
C GLY A 123 9.18 9.98 7.68
N THR A 124 9.63 10.52 8.80
CA THR A 124 10.13 11.90 8.97
C THR A 124 11.52 12.13 8.36
N GLY A 125 12.12 11.11 7.76
CA GLY A 125 13.43 11.19 7.12
C GLY A 125 14.58 10.92 8.08
N GLN A 126 15.66 11.68 7.93
CA GLN A 126 16.95 11.42 8.58
C GLN A 126 16.92 11.61 10.11
N SER A 127 15.91 12.28 10.66
CA SER A 127 15.71 12.43 12.11
C SER A 127 14.98 11.26 12.76
N SER A 128 14.33 10.41 11.94
CA SER A 128 13.53 9.29 12.43
C SER A 128 14.35 8.38 13.33
N VAL A 129 13.71 7.90 14.39
CA VAL A 129 14.25 6.88 15.31
C VAL A 129 13.51 5.55 15.18
N GLN A 130 12.70 5.40 14.13
CA GLN A 130 11.70 4.34 14.04
C GLN A 130 11.92 3.43 12.86
N SER A 131 11.29 2.26 12.92
CA SER A 131 11.22 1.36 11.77
C SER A 131 9.96 1.66 10.96
N GLY A 132 10.04 1.62 9.64
CA GLY A 132 8.85 1.66 8.79
C GLY A 132 7.99 0.43 9.04
N ILE A 133 8.57 -0.75 8.85
CA ILE A 133 7.94 -2.02 9.21
C ILE A 133 8.80 -2.71 10.26
N TYR A 134 8.19 -3.02 11.40
CA TYR A 134 8.80 -3.74 12.51
C TYR A 134 8.13 -5.10 12.70
N ILE A 135 8.93 -6.17 12.73
CA ILE A 135 8.50 -7.55 12.96
C ILE A 135 9.15 -7.99 14.27
N GLU A 136 8.38 -8.07 15.34
CA GLU A 136 8.90 -8.47 16.66
C GLU A 136 8.95 -9.98 16.83
N SER A 137 8.02 -10.70 16.21
CA SER A 137 7.96 -12.16 16.29
C SER A 137 7.01 -12.70 15.23
N GLY A 138 6.97 -14.03 15.13
CA GLY A 138 6.07 -14.76 14.24
C GLY A 138 6.83 -15.58 13.20
N ASP A 139 6.09 -16.37 12.43
CA ASP A 139 6.60 -17.17 11.33
C ASP A 139 5.80 -16.88 10.07
N ASN A 140 6.39 -17.08 8.89
CA ASN A 140 5.76 -16.85 7.60
C ASN A 140 5.22 -15.42 7.43
N VAL A 141 6.06 -14.42 7.75
CA VAL A 141 5.74 -13.00 7.55
C VAL A 141 6.19 -12.57 6.15
N LYS A 142 5.27 -11.98 5.38
CA LYS A 142 5.53 -11.51 4.01
C LYS A 142 5.25 -10.02 3.88
N ILE A 143 6.19 -9.28 3.33
CA ILE A 143 6.06 -7.85 2.98
C ILE A 143 6.28 -7.73 1.48
N LYS A 144 5.37 -7.07 0.75
CA LYS A 144 5.50 -6.98 -0.71
C LYS A 144 4.99 -5.70 -1.37
N ASN A 145 5.48 -5.47 -2.59
CA ASN A 145 4.94 -4.55 -3.60
C ASN A 145 4.78 -3.09 -3.16
N GLY A 146 5.87 -2.37 -2.91
CA GLY A 146 5.76 -0.93 -2.65
C GLY A 146 7.06 -0.28 -2.21
N THR A 147 6.95 0.91 -1.60
CA THR A 147 8.11 1.68 -1.16
C THR A 147 8.01 2.01 0.33
N VAL A 148 9.09 1.76 1.08
CA VAL A 148 9.27 2.19 2.47
C VAL A 148 10.41 3.19 2.51
N LYS A 149 10.18 4.42 2.99
CA LYS A 149 11.24 5.44 2.96
C LYS A 149 11.30 6.37 4.17
N GLY A 150 12.48 6.94 4.41
CA GLY A 150 12.64 8.00 5.42
C GLY A 150 12.44 7.53 6.86
N PHE A 151 12.85 6.31 7.18
CA PHE A 151 12.80 5.73 8.53
C PHE A 151 14.22 5.46 9.04
N MET A 152 14.41 5.27 10.35
CA MET A 152 15.70 4.80 10.88
C MET A 152 16.07 3.43 10.34
N PHE A 153 15.08 2.53 10.36
CA PHE A 153 15.11 1.24 9.68
C PHE A 153 14.00 1.21 8.65
N GLY A 154 14.27 0.84 7.41
CA GLY A 154 13.20 0.61 6.44
C GLY A 154 12.33 -0.57 6.91
N ILE A 155 12.95 -1.74 6.98
CA ILE A 155 12.35 -2.97 7.51
C ILE A 155 13.27 -3.52 8.59
N ARG A 156 12.71 -3.80 9.77
CA ARG A 156 13.41 -4.41 10.90
C ARG A 156 12.64 -5.65 11.37
N GLY A 157 13.31 -6.78 11.41
CA GLY A 157 12.82 -8.00 12.06
C GLY A 157 13.87 -8.53 13.03
N GLU A 158 13.47 -8.88 14.23
CA GLU A 158 14.36 -9.50 15.23
C GLU A 158 13.55 -10.26 16.27
N GLU A 159 14.23 -10.96 17.17
CA GLU A 159 13.62 -11.67 18.30
C GLU A 159 12.83 -10.73 19.20
N GLY A 160 11.68 -11.20 19.67
CA GLY A 160 10.80 -10.41 20.50
C GLY A 160 11.35 -10.19 21.91
N ILE A 161 10.77 -9.25 22.65
CA ILE A 161 11.17 -8.96 24.04
C ILE A 161 11.05 -10.21 24.94
N ASP A 162 10.12 -11.10 24.61
CA ASP A 162 9.87 -12.35 25.35
C ASP A 162 10.82 -13.49 24.94
N GLY A 163 11.76 -13.24 24.02
CA GLY A 163 12.69 -14.24 23.49
C GLY A 163 12.08 -15.18 22.44
N GLU A 164 10.91 -14.81 21.90
CA GLU A 164 10.26 -15.56 20.83
C GLU A 164 11.04 -15.37 19.52
N PRO A 165 11.59 -16.45 18.92
CA PRO A 165 12.39 -16.34 17.72
C PRO A 165 11.54 -15.91 16.54
N LEU A 166 12.14 -15.13 15.64
CA LEU A 166 11.53 -14.79 14.36
C LEU A 166 11.76 -15.92 13.35
N GLY A 167 10.67 -16.44 12.78
CA GLY A 167 10.64 -17.55 11.85
C GLY A 167 11.06 -17.16 10.42
N SER A 168 10.23 -17.45 9.43
CA SER A 168 10.46 -17.11 8.04
C SER A 168 9.98 -15.69 7.72
N VAL A 169 10.87 -14.87 7.14
CA VAL A 169 10.56 -13.53 6.63
C VAL A 169 10.79 -13.46 5.12
N ILE A 170 9.80 -12.98 4.38
CA ILE A 170 9.84 -12.82 2.93
C ILE A 170 9.61 -11.35 2.58
N VAL A 171 10.53 -10.74 1.85
CA VAL A 171 10.39 -9.37 1.33
C VAL A 171 10.46 -9.40 -0.19
N GLU A 172 9.37 -9.04 -0.85
CA GLU A 172 9.22 -9.21 -2.30
C GLU A 172 8.81 -7.92 -3.02
N ASN A 173 9.58 -7.48 -4.01
CA ASN A 173 9.30 -6.28 -4.81
C ASN A 173 9.11 -5.03 -3.95
N VAL A 174 9.95 -4.87 -2.93
CA VAL A 174 9.95 -3.70 -2.05
C VAL A 174 11.15 -2.81 -2.36
N ARG A 175 10.91 -1.51 -2.46
CA ARG A 175 11.96 -0.50 -2.47
C ARG A 175 12.09 0.09 -1.07
N VAL A 176 13.26 -0.02 -0.46
CA VAL A 176 13.60 0.71 0.75
C VAL A 176 14.48 1.90 0.37
N ALA A 177 14.08 3.11 0.74
CA ALA A 177 14.83 4.32 0.36
C ALA A 177 15.07 5.26 1.55
N ASP A 178 16.17 5.99 1.52
CA ASP A 178 16.44 7.11 2.44
C ASP A 178 16.33 6.72 3.92
N ALA A 179 16.67 5.46 4.25
CA ALA A 179 16.76 5.05 5.64
C ALA A 179 17.93 5.79 6.31
N SER A 180 17.80 6.16 7.59
CA SER A 180 18.81 6.96 8.29
C SER A 180 19.91 6.12 8.94
N LEU A 181 19.67 4.84 9.23
CA LEU A 181 20.67 3.93 9.78
C LEU A 181 20.85 2.64 8.96
N ILE A 182 19.80 1.84 8.78
CA ILE A 182 19.86 0.57 8.04
C ILE A 182 18.65 0.44 7.12
N GLY A 183 18.85 0.02 5.88
CA GLY A 183 17.74 -0.28 4.97
C GLY A 183 16.89 -1.44 5.48
N ILE A 184 17.46 -2.64 5.47
CA ILE A 184 16.81 -3.88 5.92
C ILE A 184 17.69 -4.56 6.97
N LYS A 185 17.16 -4.72 8.18
CA LYS A 185 17.75 -5.54 9.25
C LYS A 185 16.81 -6.71 9.53
N VAL A 186 17.25 -7.96 9.37
CA VAL A 186 16.45 -9.12 9.77
C VAL A 186 17.31 -10.14 10.48
N VAL A 187 16.93 -10.49 11.70
CA VAL A 187 17.46 -11.61 12.49
C VAL A 187 16.36 -12.64 12.62
N SER A 188 16.47 -13.78 11.95
CA SER A 188 15.38 -14.77 11.86
C SER A 188 15.87 -16.14 11.37
N SER A 189 15.13 -17.22 11.57
CA SER A 189 15.51 -18.55 11.04
C SER A 189 15.68 -18.57 9.51
N LYS A 190 14.81 -17.88 8.76
CA LYS A 190 14.84 -17.90 7.30
C LYS A 190 14.48 -16.55 6.69
N VAL A 191 15.31 -16.07 5.77
CA VAL A 191 15.07 -14.84 5.02
C VAL A 191 15.05 -15.09 3.51
N SER A 192 14.03 -14.57 2.83
CA SER A 192 14.02 -14.47 1.36
C SER A 192 13.73 -13.05 0.91
N LEU A 193 14.68 -12.44 0.19
CA LEU A 193 14.56 -11.12 -0.40
C LEU A 193 14.51 -11.28 -1.92
N ARG A 194 13.43 -10.83 -2.59
CA ARG A 194 13.23 -11.04 -4.03
C ARG A 194 12.76 -9.77 -4.72
N GLY A 195 13.46 -9.32 -5.76
CA GLY A 195 13.13 -8.07 -6.45
C GLY A 195 13.17 -6.85 -5.52
N THR A 196 13.86 -6.97 -4.38
CA THR A 196 13.93 -5.93 -3.35
C THR A 196 15.19 -5.11 -3.58
N VAL A 197 15.07 -3.78 -3.48
CA VAL A 197 16.18 -2.84 -3.66
C VAL A 197 16.24 -1.87 -2.48
N VAL A 198 17.44 -1.66 -1.96
CA VAL A 198 17.72 -0.65 -0.95
C VAL A 198 18.52 0.47 -1.60
N THR A 199 18.11 1.72 -1.40
CA THR A 199 18.85 2.90 -1.87
C THR A 199 19.08 3.86 -0.72
N SER A 200 20.34 4.09 -0.35
CA SER A 200 20.72 5.15 0.57
C SER A 200 20.58 6.53 -0.08
N SER A 201 20.23 7.55 0.71
CA SER A 201 20.36 8.93 0.26
C SER A 201 21.83 9.34 0.32
N ASP A 202 22.47 9.55 -0.84
CA ASP A 202 23.82 10.12 -0.91
C ASP A 202 23.80 11.67 -0.85
N GLY A 203 22.67 12.23 -0.41
CA GLY A 203 22.47 13.67 -0.34
C GLY A 203 23.34 14.33 0.74
N PRO A 204 23.75 15.60 0.55
CA PRO A 204 24.58 16.36 1.49
C PRO A 204 23.84 16.80 2.77
N GLU A 205 22.65 16.28 3.02
CA GLU A 205 21.84 16.69 4.17
C GLU A 205 22.45 16.18 5.48
N PRO A 206 22.44 16.99 6.55
CA PRO A 206 22.95 16.59 7.85
C PRO A 206 22.12 15.40 8.37
N LYS A 207 22.75 14.23 8.43
CA LYS A 207 22.13 13.01 8.97
C LYS A 207 22.32 12.97 10.49
N LYS A 208 21.28 12.52 11.21
CA LYS A 208 21.36 12.29 12.65
C LYS A 208 22.24 11.09 12.98
N TYR A 209 22.30 10.12 12.06
CA TYR A 209 23.08 8.90 12.16
C TYR A 209 23.87 8.68 10.86
N ASP A 210 25.06 8.10 10.98
CA ASP A 210 25.79 7.62 9.82
C ASP A 210 25.10 6.36 9.30
N TYR A 211 24.70 6.38 8.04
CA TYR A 211 24.10 5.21 7.39
C TYR A 211 25.11 4.05 7.37
N LEU A 212 24.71 2.89 7.90
CA LEU A 212 25.62 1.76 8.11
C LEU A 212 25.48 0.67 7.04
N PHE A 213 24.26 0.18 6.83
CA PHE A 213 24.04 -1.01 6.02
C PHE A 213 22.81 -0.88 5.13
N ASP A 214 22.93 -1.31 3.89
CA ASP A 214 21.79 -1.57 3.01
C ASP A 214 21.03 -2.81 3.50
N TYR A 215 21.78 -3.90 3.72
CA TYR A 215 21.27 -5.18 4.19
C TYR A 215 22.11 -5.67 5.38
N LEU A 216 21.46 -5.94 6.50
CA LEU A 216 22.03 -6.61 7.67
C LEU A 216 21.16 -7.83 7.99
N ILE A 217 21.56 -8.99 7.46
CA ILE A 217 20.81 -10.24 7.57
C ILE A 217 21.58 -11.23 8.43
N GLU A 218 20.92 -11.77 9.45
CA GLU A 218 21.42 -12.81 10.32
C GLU A 218 20.37 -13.93 10.34
N ALA A 219 20.62 -15.00 9.59
CA ALA A 219 19.66 -16.09 9.43
C ALA A 219 20.34 -17.43 9.20
N ASP A 220 19.65 -18.51 9.57
CA ASP A 220 20.11 -19.89 9.30
C ASP A 220 19.96 -20.24 7.81
N GLU A 221 18.92 -19.71 7.16
CA GLU A 221 18.69 -19.83 5.72
C GLU A 221 18.49 -18.44 5.10
N CYS A 222 19.26 -18.12 4.06
CA CYS A 222 19.19 -16.83 3.36
C CYS A 222 19.14 -17.01 1.85
N HIS A 223 18.16 -16.36 1.21
CA HIS A 223 18.03 -16.29 -0.25
C HIS A 223 17.84 -14.85 -0.69
N LEU A 224 18.76 -14.32 -1.50
CA LEU A 224 18.71 -12.97 -2.05
C LEU A 224 18.64 -13.02 -3.58
N LYS A 225 17.59 -12.46 -4.14
CA LYS A 225 17.45 -12.17 -5.56
C LYS A 225 17.22 -10.67 -5.73
N PRO A 226 18.26 -9.88 -6.02
CA PRO A 226 18.14 -8.43 -6.14
C PRO A 226 17.18 -8.01 -7.26
N ALA A 227 16.67 -6.78 -7.19
CA ALA A 227 15.91 -6.20 -8.30
C ALA A 227 16.86 -5.72 -9.41
N GLY A 228 16.77 -6.35 -10.59
CA GLY A 228 17.55 -5.96 -11.78
C GLY A 228 19.06 -6.12 -11.59
N ASN A 229 19.84 -5.30 -12.30
CA ASN A 229 21.31 -5.32 -12.24
C ASN A 229 21.86 -4.55 -11.02
N ALA A 230 21.20 -4.66 -9.86
CA ALA A 230 21.65 -3.97 -8.66
C ALA A 230 23.13 -4.34 -8.38
N PRO A 231 24.04 -3.38 -8.17
CA PRO A 231 25.48 -3.62 -8.01
C PRO A 231 25.89 -4.46 -6.79
N LEU A 232 24.93 -5.04 -6.08
CA LEU A 232 25.08 -5.54 -4.72
C LEU A 232 26.11 -6.66 -4.57
N LEU A 233 26.46 -7.38 -5.64
CA LEU A 233 27.38 -8.51 -5.57
C LEU A 233 28.38 -8.54 -6.72
N ASP A 234 29.25 -7.52 -6.84
CA ASP A 234 30.55 -7.84 -7.47
C ASP A 234 31.31 -8.76 -6.50
N ALA A 235 31.39 -10.06 -6.84
CA ALA A 235 32.09 -11.05 -6.04
C ALA A 235 33.56 -10.70 -5.78
N ALA A 236 34.16 -9.83 -6.61
CA ALA A 236 35.52 -9.36 -6.43
C ALA A 236 35.66 -8.30 -5.32
N THR A 237 34.61 -7.55 -5.03
CA THR A 237 34.61 -6.46 -4.04
C THR A 237 33.28 -6.40 -3.30
N PRO A 238 33.15 -7.11 -2.17
CA PRO A 238 31.94 -7.06 -1.35
C PRO A 238 31.61 -5.61 -0.96
N ASP A 239 30.37 -5.18 -1.17
CA ASP A 239 29.92 -3.86 -0.69
C ASP A 239 29.97 -3.87 0.86
N PRO A 240 30.72 -2.96 1.51
CA PRO A 240 30.82 -2.93 2.97
C PRO A 240 29.47 -2.66 3.66
N ARG A 241 28.46 -2.21 2.93
CA ARG A 241 27.09 -1.96 3.42
C ARG A 241 26.21 -3.21 3.36
N VAL A 242 26.73 -4.34 2.89
CA VAL A 242 26.00 -5.60 2.80
C VAL A 242 26.62 -6.62 3.75
N ARG A 243 25.83 -7.05 4.74
CA ARG A 243 26.19 -8.15 5.65
C ARG A 243 25.13 -9.23 5.56
N LEU A 244 25.54 -10.38 5.04
CA LEU A 244 24.71 -11.58 4.86
C LEU A 244 25.36 -12.78 5.57
N PRO A 245 24.59 -13.84 5.87
CA PRO A 245 25.15 -15.12 6.27
C PRO A 245 26.11 -15.66 5.21
N ALA A 246 27.14 -16.39 5.65
CA ALA A 246 28.20 -16.89 4.76
C ALA A 246 27.70 -17.87 3.69
N ASP A 247 26.58 -18.53 3.96
CA ASP A 247 25.87 -19.50 3.13
C ASP A 247 24.64 -18.92 2.44
N CYS A 248 24.45 -17.58 2.45
CA CYS A 248 23.34 -16.96 1.75
C CYS A 248 23.42 -17.22 0.25
N VAL A 249 22.34 -17.77 -0.32
CA VAL A 249 22.21 -18.05 -1.74
C VAL A 249 21.81 -16.77 -2.46
N ILE A 250 22.64 -16.32 -3.41
CA ILE A 250 22.35 -15.15 -4.23
C ILE A 250 22.05 -15.56 -5.67
N ASP A 251 20.85 -15.24 -6.14
CA ASP A 251 20.43 -15.44 -7.53
C ASP A 251 20.68 -14.16 -8.35
N GLY A 252 21.52 -14.28 -9.39
CA GLY A 252 21.80 -13.21 -10.37
C GLY A 252 20.84 -13.14 -11.55
#